data_AF-A0A819LM14-F1
#
_entry.id   AF-A0A819LM14-F1
#
_cell.length_a   1.000
_cell.length_b   1.000
_cell.length_c   1.000
_cell.angle_alpha   90.00
_cell.angle_beta   90.00
_cell.angle_gamma   90.00
#
_symmetry.space_group_name_H-M   'P 1'
#
loop_
_entity.id
_entity.type
_entity.pdbx_description
1 polymer ?
#
loop_
_entity_poly.entity_id
_entity_poly.type
_entity_poly.pdbx_seq_one_letter_code
_entity_poly.pdbx_strand_id
1 'polypeptide(L)'
;LKKWVKEWKVSTEQVQELYRNMHEAYAATGDSANALQLLLELLGTYTKETASKARTDAFKCIINSINDPNVFIMDHLLLLEPVKVLEGENIHNLLNIFVSGRLQDYLEFYSKQKSFIESSGVKHDRNITKTRLLTFLQSAENQKEITFDTIEKQMQITADEVESFIIEGYTKKKKSYLLKIFFFFLNYSNEKETLKN
;
A
#
# COMPACT_ATOMS: atom_id res chain seq x y z
N LEU A 1 1.85 -11.13 22.77
CA LEU A 1 1.56 -9.75 23.19
C LEU A 1 0.13 -9.52 23.63
N LYS A 2 -0.88 -9.58 22.76
CA LYS A 2 -2.29 -9.31 23.13
C LYS A 2 -2.80 -10.07 24.37
N LYS A 3 -2.37 -11.33 24.55
CA LYS A 3 -2.68 -12.14 25.74
C LYS A 3 -2.04 -11.58 27.02
N TRP A 4 -0.76 -11.19 26.94
CA TRP A 4 0.02 -10.68 28.06
C TRP A 4 -0.38 -9.25 28.44
N VAL A 5 -0.68 -8.40 27.45
CA VAL A 5 -1.22 -7.04 27.68
C VAL A 5 -2.55 -7.10 28.43
N LYS A 6 -3.41 -8.07 28.09
CA LYS A 6 -4.69 -8.29 28.77
C LYS A 6 -4.53 -8.85 30.18
N GLU A 7 -3.53 -9.70 30.41
CA GLU A 7 -3.21 -10.27 31.73
C GLU A 7 -2.56 -9.25 32.67
N TRP A 8 -1.72 -8.36 32.16
CA TRP A 8 -0.95 -7.40 32.96
C TRP A 8 -1.68 -6.08 33.29
N LYS A 9 -2.89 -5.85 32.77
CA LYS A 9 -3.68 -4.60 32.96
C LYS A 9 -2.84 -3.33 32.75
N VAL A 10 -1.98 -3.38 31.73
CA VAL A 10 -1.02 -2.32 31.41
C VAL A 10 -1.76 -1.08 30.93
N SER A 11 -1.34 0.11 31.35
CA SER A 11 -1.93 1.37 30.85
C SER A 11 -1.65 1.54 29.36
N THR A 12 -2.52 2.27 28.66
CA THR A 12 -2.37 2.53 27.21
C THR A 12 -1.02 3.17 26.86
N GLU A 13 -0.47 3.99 27.76
CA GLU A 13 0.83 4.64 27.61
C GLU A 13 1.99 3.63 27.65
N GLN A 14 1.98 2.70 28.61
CA GLN A 14 3.00 1.65 28.73
C GLN A 14 2.93 0.66 27.56
N VAL A 15 1.72 0.39 27.05
CA VAL A 15 1.54 -0.42 25.84
C VAL A 15 2.15 0.28 24.62
N GLN A 16 1.93 1.59 24.46
CA GLN A 16 2.51 2.38 23.38
C GLN A 16 4.04 2.41 23.45
N GLU A 17 4.62 2.57 24.64
CA GLU A 17 6.07 2.54 24.84
C GLU A 17 6.67 1.17 24.51
N LEU A 18 6.00 0.08 24.93
CA LEU A 18 6.39 -1.29 24.56
C LEU A 18 6.39 -1.50 23.05
N TYR A 19 5.33 -1.09 22.35
CA TYR A 19 5.25 -1.20 20.90
C TYR A 19 6.33 -0.37 20.19
N ARG A 20 6.68 0.82 20.70
CA ARG A 20 7.77 1.66 20.16
C ARG A 20 9.12 0.97 20.31
N ASN A 21 9.42 0.43 21.49
CA ASN A 21 10.66 -0.31 21.74
C ASN A 21 10.76 -1.58 20.89
N MET A 22 9.64 -2.29 20.70
CA MET A 22 9.61 -3.45 19.80
C MET A 22 9.82 -3.03 18.35
N HIS A 23 9.18 -1.95 17.88
CA HIS A 23 9.42 -1.44 16.53
C HIS A 23 10.90 -1.12 16.32
N GLU A 24 11.56 -0.45 17.27
CA GLU A 24 13.00 -0.15 17.18
C GLU A 24 13.85 -1.42 17.13
N ALA A 25 13.51 -2.44 17.93
CA ALA A 25 14.19 -3.73 17.89
C ALA A 25 13.99 -4.44 16.53
N TYR A 26 12.77 -4.46 15.99
CA TYR A 26 12.50 -5.06 14.67
C TYR A 26 13.12 -4.26 13.51
N ALA A 27 13.19 -2.93 13.64
CA ALA A 27 13.91 -2.09 12.69
C ALA A 27 15.42 -2.39 12.70
N ALA A 28 16.00 -2.65 13.88
CA ALA A 28 17.40 -3.03 14.03
C ALA A 28 17.69 -4.44 13.48
N THR A 29 16.73 -5.36 13.53
CA THR A 29 16.87 -6.71 12.93
C THR A 29 16.55 -6.77 11.44
N GLY A 30 16.06 -5.67 10.85
CA GLY A 30 15.74 -5.58 9.42
C GLY A 30 14.42 -6.22 9.01
N ASP A 31 13.56 -6.59 9.97
CA ASP A 31 12.27 -7.22 9.71
C ASP A 31 11.17 -6.16 9.60
N SER A 32 11.07 -5.58 8.40
CA SER A 32 10.14 -4.47 8.09
C SER A 32 8.67 -4.86 8.19
N ALA A 33 8.34 -6.13 7.93
CA ALA A 33 6.96 -6.62 7.92
C ALA A 33 6.38 -6.65 9.34
N ASN A 34 7.14 -7.24 10.29
CA ASN A 34 6.73 -7.27 11.70
C ASN A 34 6.78 -5.88 12.34
N ALA A 35 7.78 -5.06 11.99
CA ALA A 35 7.84 -3.66 12.44
C ALA A 35 6.59 -2.87 12.01
N LEU A 36 6.15 -3.03 10.76
CA LEU A 36 4.95 -2.37 10.26
C LEU A 36 3.69 -2.84 10.97
N GLN A 37 3.55 -4.15 11.18
CA GLN A 37 2.38 -4.69 11.89
C GLN A 37 2.29 -4.17 13.33
N LEU A 38 3.42 -4.05 14.03
CA LEU A 38 3.46 -3.47 15.37
C LEU A 38 3.09 -1.99 15.36
N LEU A 39 3.55 -1.24 14.35
CA LEU A 39 3.23 0.18 14.22
C LEU A 39 1.74 0.40 13.90
N LEU A 40 1.15 -0.47 13.09
CA LEU A 40 -0.30 -0.51 12.84
C LEU A 40 -1.09 -0.80 14.11
N GLU A 41 -0.67 -1.79 14.90
CA GLU A 41 -1.29 -2.08 16.19
C GLU A 41 -1.17 -0.90 17.15
N LEU A 42 0.00 -0.26 17.22
CA LEU A 42 0.25 0.95 18.00
C LEU A 42 -0.69 2.07 17.57
N LEU A 43 -0.81 2.36 16.28
CA LEU A 43 -1.72 3.38 15.75
C LEU A 43 -3.19 3.10 16.08
N GLY A 44 -3.58 1.81 16.11
CA GLY A 44 -4.91 1.37 16.54
C GLY A 44 -5.18 1.54 18.04
N THR A 45 -4.15 1.72 18.88
CA THR A 45 -4.33 1.98 20.32
C THR A 45 -4.61 3.44 20.66
N TYR A 46 -4.39 4.37 19.72
CA TYR A 46 -4.62 5.79 19.97
C TYR A 46 -6.09 6.16 19.93
N THR A 47 -6.48 6.98 20.88
CA THR A 47 -7.79 7.63 20.95
C THR A 47 -7.73 9.02 20.34
N LYS A 48 -8.89 9.65 20.08
CA LYS A 48 -8.97 11.01 19.52
C LYS A 48 -8.12 12.05 20.28
N GLU A 49 -8.00 11.89 21.59
CA GLU A 49 -7.25 12.81 22.46
C GLU A 49 -5.72 12.66 22.35
N THR A 50 -5.25 11.45 22.00
CA THR A 50 -3.81 11.12 21.90
C THR A 50 -3.32 11.02 20.46
N ALA A 51 -4.23 11.06 19.48
CA ALA A 51 -3.95 10.98 18.04
C ALA A 51 -2.95 12.06 17.54
N SER A 52 -2.94 13.25 18.16
CA SER A 52 -1.99 14.31 17.82
C SER A 52 -0.54 13.94 18.13
N LYS A 53 -0.29 13.19 19.19
CA LYS A 53 1.05 12.69 19.57
C LYS A 53 1.53 11.58 18.64
N ALA A 54 0.60 10.81 18.07
CA ALA A 54 0.88 9.72 17.14
C ALA A 54 1.21 10.19 15.71
N ARG A 55 1.20 11.50 15.44
CA ARG A 55 1.45 12.05 14.10
C ARG A 55 2.76 11.55 13.49
N THR A 56 3.85 11.60 14.26
CA THR A 56 5.17 11.16 13.80
C THR A 56 5.20 9.65 13.54
N ASP A 57 4.50 8.87 14.35
CA ASP A 57 4.45 7.40 14.18
C ASP A 57 3.57 7.02 12.99
N ALA A 58 2.47 7.75 12.77
CA ALA A 58 1.61 7.61 11.59
C ALA A 58 2.37 7.94 10.31
N PHE A 59 3.17 9.02 10.32
CA PHE A 59 4.05 9.37 9.21
C PHE A 59 5.02 8.23 8.89
N LYS A 60 5.75 7.72 9.90
CA LYS A 60 6.67 6.58 9.73
C LYS A 60 5.96 5.33 9.22
N CYS A 61 4.73 5.09 9.67
CA CYS A 61 3.92 3.95 9.23
C CYS A 61 3.59 4.03 7.76
N ILE A 62 3.13 5.19 7.29
CA ILE A 62 2.79 5.39 5.89
C ILE A 62 4.02 5.20 5.01
N ILE A 63 5.16 5.79 5.38
CA ILE A 63 6.41 5.63 4.63
C ILE A 63 6.86 4.16 4.59
N ASN A 64 6.83 3.46 5.72
CA ASN A 64 7.18 2.05 5.77
C ASN A 64 6.20 1.19 4.96
N SER A 65 4.89 1.45 5.03
CA SER A 65 3.87 0.76 4.22
C SER A 65 4.07 0.98 2.73
N ILE A 66 4.43 2.20 2.33
CA ILE A 66 4.71 2.53 0.94
C ILE A 66 5.98 1.82 0.46
N ASN A 67 7.05 1.84 1.25
CA ASN A 67 8.32 1.19 0.93
C ASN A 67 8.27 -0.34 0.93
N ASP A 68 7.35 -0.94 1.70
CA ASP A 68 7.21 -2.40 1.74
C ASP A 68 6.55 -2.92 0.43
N PRO A 69 7.25 -3.76 -0.35
CA PRO A 69 6.72 -4.27 -1.62
C PRO A 69 5.53 -5.23 -1.44
N ASN A 70 5.28 -5.75 -0.23
CA ASN A 70 4.22 -6.72 0.03
C ASN A 70 2.90 -6.06 0.47
N VAL A 71 2.95 -4.77 0.81
CA VAL A 71 1.80 -4.03 1.36
C VAL A 71 1.10 -3.26 0.25
N PHE A 72 -0.01 -3.79 -0.23
CA PHE A 72 -0.83 -3.17 -1.28
C PHE A 72 -2.12 -2.56 -0.75
N ILE A 73 -2.67 -3.11 0.32
CA ILE A 73 -3.93 -2.65 0.91
C ILE A 73 -3.56 -1.65 1.99
N MET A 74 -3.96 -0.41 1.81
CA MET A 74 -3.69 0.70 2.73
C MET A 74 -4.97 1.43 3.16
N ASP A 75 -6.13 0.96 2.71
CA ASP A 75 -7.45 1.53 3.05
C ASP A 75 -7.68 1.59 4.56
N HIS A 76 -7.22 0.55 5.27
CA HIS A 76 -7.33 0.47 6.71
C HIS A 76 -6.53 1.55 7.45
N LEU A 77 -5.46 2.10 6.85
CA LEU A 77 -4.70 3.20 7.43
C LEU A 77 -5.53 4.49 7.45
N LEU A 78 -6.33 4.77 6.42
CA LEU A 78 -7.19 5.95 6.35
C LEU A 78 -8.29 5.95 7.42
N LEU A 79 -8.67 4.77 7.91
CA LEU A 79 -9.69 4.64 8.97
C LEU A 79 -9.15 5.01 10.36
N LEU A 80 -7.82 5.03 10.55
CA LEU A 80 -7.19 5.29 11.84
C LEU A 80 -7.30 6.77 12.22
N GLU A 81 -7.68 7.05 13.47
CA GLU A 81 -7.81 8.42 13.97
C GLU A 81 -6.54 9.26 13.82
N PRO A 82 -5.31 8.75 14.08
CA PRO A 82 -4.07 9.49 13.84
C PRO A 82 -3.86 9.91 12.37
N VAL A 83 -4.37 9.13 11.42
CA VAL A 83 -4.24 9.41 9.98
C VAL A 83 -5.26 10.46 9.54
N LYS A 84 -6.44 10.50 10.15
CA LYS A 84 -7.40 11.60 9.94
C LYS A 84 -6.89 12.93 10.47
N VAL A 85 -6.12 12.93 11.57
CA VAL A 85 -5.47 14.16 12.08
C VAL A 85 -4.35 14.67 11.15
N LEU A 86 -3.87 13.81 10.25
CA LEU A 86 -2.92 14.15 9.19
C LEU A 86 -3.61 14.61 7.90
N GLU A 87 -4.94 14.70 7.87
CA GLU A 87 -5.70 15.17 6.72
C GLU A 87 -5.28 16.60 6.34
N GLY A 88 -4.89 16.78 5.07
CA GLY A 88 -4.33 18.03 4.55
C GLY A 88 -2.80 18.05 4.43
N GLU A 89 -2.08 17.11 5.07
CA GLU A 89 -0.63 16.98 4.86
C GLU A 89 -0.30 16.21 3.58
N ASN A 90 0.90 16.47 3.03
CA ASN A 90 1.41 15.80 1.83
C ASN A 90 1.45 14.27 1.97
N ILE A 91 1.70 13.76 3.18
CA ILE A 91 1.75 12.31 3.44
C ILE A 91 0.37 11.65 3.33
N HIS A 92 -0.68 12.35 3.77
CA HIS A 92 -2.06 11.87 3.68
C HIS A 92 -2.54 11.89 2.23
N ASN A 93 -2.20 12.94 1.48
CA ASN A 93 -2.47 13.00 0.04
C ASN A 93 -1.75 11.88 -0.70
N LEU A 94 -0.50 11.60 -0.36
CA LEU A 94 0.24 10.47 -0.94
C LEU A 94 -0.44 9.14 -0.63
N LEU A 95 -0.86 8.91 0.62
CA LEU A 95 -1.60 7.71 1.01
C LEU A 95 -2.90 7.56 0.22
N ASN A 96 -3.67 8.64 0.07
CA ASN A 96 -4.89 8.65 -0.74
C ASN A 96 -4.63 8.31 -2.21
N ILE A 97 -3.54 8.79 -2.79
CA ILE A 97 -3.15 8.43 -4.16
C ILE A 97 -2.89 6.93 -4.26
N PHE A 98 -2.13 6.37 -3.31
CA PHE A 98 -1.86 4.94 -3.26
C PHE A 98 -3.13 4.09 -3.06
N VAL A 99 -4.06 4.56 -2.23
CA VAL A 99 -5.36 3.89 -2.01
C VAL A 99 -6.26 4.00 -3.24
N SER A 100 -6.33 5.16 -3.88
CA SER A 100 -7.06 5.33 -5.15
C SER A 100 -6.44 4.50 -6.29
N GLY A 101 -5.17 4.11 -6.13
CA GLY A 101 -4.42 3.32 -7.08
C GLY A 101 -4.13 4.05 -8.39
N ARG A 102 -4.29 5.37 -8.52
CA ARG A 102 -4.10 6.05 -9.82
C ARG A 102 -2.64 6.45 -10.04
N LEU A 103 -2.00 5.87 -11.07
CA LEU A 103 -0.63 6.22 -11.46
C LEU A 103 -0.47 7.68 -11.86
N GLN A 104 -1.43 8.23 -12.60
CA GLN A 104 -1.39 9.62 -13.07
C GLN A 104 -1.28 10.60 -11.89
N ASP A 105 -2.09 10.40 -10.85
CA ASP A 105 -2.06 11.23 -9.65
C ASP A 105 -0.71 11.12 -8.93
N TYR A 106 -0.10 9.93 -8.89
CA TYR A 106 1.23 9.73 -8.30
C TYR A 106 2.32 10.47 -9.08
N LEU A 107 2.29 10.42 -10.42
CA LEU A 107 3.24 11.14 -11.27
C LEU A 107 3.11 12.66 -11.10
N GLU A 108 1.88 13.18 -11.06
CA GLU A 108 1.64 14.60 -10.81
C GLU A 108 2.10 15.02 -9.42
N PHE A 109 1.83 14.20 -8.40
CA PHE A 109 2.30 14.47 -7.05
C PHE A 109 3.83 14.42 -6.95
N TYR A 110 4.47 13.46 -7.62
CA TYR A 110 5.93 13.38 -7.70
C TYR A 110 6.53 14.60 -8.40
N SER A 111 5.89 15.11 -9.46
CA SER A 111 6.34 16.31 -10.17
C SER A 111 6.31 17.56 -9.28
N LYS A 112 5.31 17.67 -8.40
CA LYS A 112 5.11 18.81 -7.48
C LYS A 112 5.96 18.69 -6.22
N GLN A 113 6.10 17.47 -5.67
CA GLN A 113 6.66 17.20 -4.35
C GLN A 113 7.90 16.30 -4.37
N LYS A 114 8.74 16.44 -5.41
CA LYS A 114 9.95 15.64 -5.61
C LYS A 114 10.89 15.66 -4.40
N SER A 115 11.14 16.84 -3.83
CA SER A 115 12.00 17.02 -2.65
C SER A 115 11.50 16.25 -1.42
N PHE A 116 10.18 16.14 -1.24
CA PHE A 116 9.58 15.39 -0.14
C PHE A 116 9.74 13.88 -0.32
N ILE A 117 9.59 13.37 -1.54
CA ILE A 117 9.72 11.94 -1.82
C ILE A 117 11.19 11.49 -1.71
N GLU A 118 12.11 12.31 -2.22
CA GLU A 118 13.55 12.07 -2.07
C GLU A 118 13.99 12.14 -0.60
N SER A 119 13.50 13.11 0.18
CA SER A 119 13.82 13.23 1.61
C SER A 119 13.22 12.11 2.47
N SER A 120 12.10 11.52 2.03
CA SER A 120 11.40 10.47 2.77
C SER A 120 12.02 9.08 2.59
N GLY A 121 13.09 8.94 1.80
CA GLY A 121 13.77 7.66 1.55
C GLY A 121 12.97 6.70 0.68
N VAL A 122 12.01 7.21 -0.07
CA VAL A 122 11.09 6.43 -0.89
C VAL A 122 11.70 6.21 -2.28
N LYS A 123 11.93 4.95 -2.67
CA LYS A 123 12.51 4.62 -3.99
C LYS A 123 11.47 4.77 -5.10
N HIS A 124 11.62 5.82 -5.91
CA HIS A 124 10.70 6.16 -6.98
C HIS A 124 10.38 5.00 -7.93
N ASP A 125 11.40 4.28 -8.43
CA ASP A 125 11.19 3.13 -9.34
C ASP A 125 10.31 2.05 -8.73
N ARG A 126 10.57 1.66 -7.48
CA ARG A 126 9.79 0.62 -6.78
C ARG A 126 8.35 1.07 -6.57
N ASN A 127 8.16 2.34 -6.29
CA ASN A 127 6.84 2.92 -6.12
C ASN A 127 6.08 3.05 -7.43
N ILE A 128 6.72 3.40 -8.54
CA ILE A 128 6.08 3.39 -9.86
C ILE A 128 5.57 1.99 -10.18
N THR A 129 6.41 0.96 -10.04
CA THR A 129 6.01 -0.44 -10.24
C THR A 129 4.84 -0.79 -9.32
N LYS A 130 4.90 -0.41 -8.04
CA LYS A 130 3.83 -0.68 -7.07
C LYS A 130 2.52 0.02 -7.44
N THR A 131 2.57 1.29 -7.81
CA THR A 131 1.39 2.08 -8.18
C THR A 131 0.78 1.57 -9.48
N ARG A 132 1.58 1.19 -10.49
CA ARG A 132 1.09 0.52 -11.72
C ARG A 132 0.27 -0.72 -11.41
N LEU A 133 0.77 -1.56 -10.49
CA LEU A 133 0.06 -2.75 -10.05
C LEU A 133 -1.21 -2.42 -9.26
N LEU A 134 -1.20 -1.37 -8.44
CA LEU A 134 -2.41 -0.89 -7.77
C LEU A 134 -3.45 -0.36 -8.76
N THR A 135 -3.03 0.39 -9.78
CA THR A 135 -3.91 0.87 -10.86
C THR A 135 -4.58 -0.30 -11.56
N PHE A 136 -3.81 -1.33 -11.89
CA PHE A 136 -4.33 -2.56 -12.47
C PHE A 136 -5.42 -3.19 -11.62
N LEU A 137 -5.11 -3.39 -10.33
CA LEU A 137 -5.99 -4.09 -9.40
C LEU A 137 -7.28 -3.30 -9.20
N GLN A 138 -7.19 -1.97 -9.10
CA GLN A 138 -8.35 -1.10 -8.95
C GLN A 138 -9.23 -1.13 -10.20
N SER A 139 -8.63 -1.07 -11.38
CA SER A 139 -9.38 -1.20 -12.63
C SER A 139 -10.04 -2.58 -12.72
N ALA A 140 -9.31 -3.65 -12.38
CA ALA A 140 -9.80 -5.04 -12.40
C ALA A 140 -10.88 -5.30 -11.35
N GLU A 141 -10.97 -4.45 -10.34
CA GLU A 141 -12.05 -4.46 -9.37
C GLU A 141 -13.29 -3.71 -9.87
N ASN A 142 -13.10 -2.57 -10.52
CA ASN A 142 -14.17 -1.71 -10.99
C ASN A 142 -14.81 -2.21 -12.31
N GLN A 143 -14.07 -2.95 -13.13
CA GLN A 143 -14.52 -3.45 -14.43
C GLN A 143 -14.30 -4.96 -14.52
N LYS A 144 -15.33 -5.71 -14.97
CA LYS A 144 -15.26 -7.17 -15.17
C LYS A 144 -14.39 -7.55 -16.37
N GLU A 145 -14.31 -6.67 -17.36
CA GLU A 145 -13.51 -6.82 -18.57
C GLU A 145 -12.69 -5.55 -18.75
N ILE A 146 -11.38 -5.71 -18.96
CA ILE A 146 -10.46 -4.62 -19.20
C ILE A 146 -9.75 -4.92 -20.51
N THR A 147 -9.78 -3.97 -21.42
CA THR A 147 -9.02 -4.08 -22.66
C THR A 147 -7.55 -3.76 -22.42
N PHE A 148 -6.66 -4.41 -23.18
CA PHE A 148 -5.22 -4.13 -23.15
C PHE A 148 -4.92 -2.65 -23.41
N ASP A 149 -5.62 -2.02 -24.34
CA ASP A 149 -5.50 -0.57 -24.62
C ASP A 149 -5.74 0.29 -23.37
N THR A 150 -6.67 -0.13 -22.50
CA THR A 150 -6.97 0.57 -21.26
C THR A 150 -5.85 0.39 -20.24
N ILE A 151 -5.27 -0.81 -20.16
CA ILE A 151 -4.15 -1.12 -19.26
C ILE A 151 -2.89 -0.37 -19.69
N GLU A 152 -2.57 -0.37 -20.98
CA GLU A 152 -1.44 0.37 -21.56
C GLU A 152 -1.52 1.85 -21.21
N LYS A 153 -2.69 2.46 -21.43
CA LYS A 153 -2.93 3.88 -21.11
C LYS A 153 -2.83 4.16 -19.61
N GLN A 154 -3.38 3.29 -18.77
CA GLN A 154 -3.40 3.49 -17.32
C GLN A 154 -2.05 3.25 -16.64
N MET A 155 -1.29 2.27 -17.12
CA MET A 155 0.04 1.92 -16.59
C MET A 155 1.18 2.68 -17.26
N GLN A 156 0.93 3.30 -18.42
CA GLN A 156 1.94 3.92 -19.29
C GLN A 156 3.10 2.95 -19.57
N ILE A 157 2.77 1.75 -20.05
CA ILE A 157 3.72 0.71 -20.47
C ILE A 157 3.35 0.21 -21.86
N THR A 158 4.30 -0.41 -22.54
CA THR A 158 4.09 -0.97 -23.88
C THR A 158 3.32 -2.29 -23.82
N ALA A 159 2.63 -2.65 -24.91
CA ALA A 159 1.84 -3.89 -25.04
C ALA A 159 2.62 -5.15 -24.61
N ASP A 160 3.89 -5.23 -25.01
CA ASP A 160 4.77 -6.36 -24.72
C ASP A 160 5.16 -6.45 -23.23
N GLU A 161 5.23 -5.30 -22.55
CA GLU A 161 5.53 -5.21 -21.12
C GLU A 161 4.29 -5.50 -20.25
N VAL A 162 3.08 -5.29 -20.78
CA VAL A 162 1.83 -5.57 -20.04
C VAL A 162 1.75 -7.04 -19.64
N GLU A 163 2.01 -7.98 -20.56
CA GLU A 163 1.96 -9.42 -20.25
C GLU A 163 2.98 -9.78 -19.16
N SER A 164 4.23 -9.32 -19.29
CA SER A 164 5.28 -9.55 -18.30
C SER A 164 4.92 -8.98 -16.93
N PHE A 165 4.32 -7.80 -16.91
CA PHE A 165 3.93 -7.12 -15.68
C PHE A 165 2.75 -7.81 -14.96
N ILE A 166 1.76 -8.29 -15.71
CA ILE A 166 0.65 -9.07 -15.16
C ILE A 166 1.17 -10.40 -14.60
N ILE A 167 2.10 -11.06 -15.29
CA ILE A 167 2.74 -12.30 -14.81
C ILE A 167 3.54 -12.02 -13.52
N GLU A 168 4.28 -10.92 -13.45
CA GLU A 168 4.99 -10.54 -12.23
C GLU A 168 4.02 -10.26 -11.07
N GLY A 169 2.93 -9.55 -11.34
CA GLY A 169 1.84 -9.31 -10.39
C GLY A 169 1.19 -10.61 -9.89
N TYR A 170 1.00 -11.58 -10.79
CA TYR A 170 0.53 -12.93 -10.47
C TYR A 170 1.51 -13.68 -9.56
N THR A 171 2.81 -13.61 -9.86
CA THR A 171 3.86 -14.32 -9.11
C THR A 171 4.05 -13.74 -7.71
N LYS A 172 3.87 -12.41 -7.56
CA LYS A 172 4.05 -11.71 -6.27
C LYS A 172 2.89 -11.84 -5.30
N LYS A 173 1.66 -12.14 -5.72
CA LYS A 173 0.52 -12.31 -4.79
C LYS A 173 0.12 -13.77 -4.59
N LYS A 174 0.39 -14.29 -3.38
CA LYS A 174 -0.32 -15.46 -2.83
C LYS A 174 -1.70 -15.04 -2.29
N LYS A 175 -2.75 -15.62 -2.90
CA LYS A 175 -4.10 -15.92 -2.39
C LYS A 175 -5.26 -14.92 -2.54
N SER A 176 -5.16 -13.61 -2.28
CA SER A 176 -6.41 -12.79 -2.19
C SER A 176 -6.99 -12.23 -3.50
N TYR A 177 -6.16 -11.95 -4.52
CA TYR A 177 -6.60 -11.38 -5.81
C TYR A 177 -6.51 -12.40 -6.97
N LEU A 178 -6.16 -13.65 -6.63
CA LEU A 178 -5.88 -14.73 -7.59
C LEU A 178 -7.08 -15.09 -8.45
N LEU A 179 -8.30 -15.04 -7.91
CA LEU A 179 -9.51 -15.39 -8.67
C LEU A 179 -9.78 -14.37 -9.78
N LYS A 180 -9.63 -13.06 -9.53
CA LYS A 180 -9.92 -12.03 -10.54
C LYS A 180 -8.86 -12.03 -11.66
N ILE A 181 -7.57 -12.15 -11.32
CA ILE A 181 -6.48 -12.23 -12.33
C ILE A 181 -6.59 -13.52 -13.16
N PHE A 182 -6.99 -14.64 -12.55
CA PHE A 182 -7.19 -15.90 -13.27
C PHE A 182 -8.40 -15.84 -14.23
N PHE A 183 -9.50 -15.21 -13.82
CA PHE A 183 -10.65 -14.97 -14.70
C PHE A 183 -10.29 -14.06 -15.89
N PHE A 184 -9.42 -13.06 -15.68
CA PHE A 184 -8.91 -12.21 -16.75
C PHE A 184 -8.12 -13.02 -17.80
N PHE A 185 -7.20 -13.90 -17.37
CA PHE A 185 -6.45 -14.77 -18.30
C PHE A 185 -7.33 -15.80 -19.02
N LEU A 186 -8.35 -16.35 -18.36
CA LEU A 186 -9.32 -17.24 -19.01
C LEU A 186 -10.11 -16.52 -20.12
N ASN A 187 -10.55 -15.28 -19.86
CA ASN A 187 -11.23 -14.47 -20.87
C ASN A 187 -10.30 -14.08 -22.02
N TYR A 188 -9.04 -13.74 -21.74
CA TYR A 188 -8.03 -13.45 -22.77
C TYR A 188 -7.74 -14.65 -23.69
N SER A 189 -7.63 -15.86 -23.12
CA SER A 189 -7.44 -17.07 -23.92
C SER A 189 -8.64 -17.33 -24.83
N ASN A 190 -9.86 -17.05 -24.34
CA ASN A 190 -11.09 -17.17 -25.15
C ASN A 190 -11.17 -16.10 -26.26
N GLU A 191 -10.78 -14.84 -26.00
CA GLU A 191 -10.76 -13.78 -27.03
C GLU A 191 -9.72 -14.03 -28.12
N LYS A 192 -8.54 -14.58 -27.78
CA LYS A 192 -7.54 -14.96 -28.79
C LYS A 192 -7.95 -16.18 -29.62
N GLU A 193 -8.82 -17.07 -29.10
CA GLU A 193 -9.39 -18.18 -29.86
C GLU A 193 -10.51 -17.72 -30.81
N THR A 194 -11.33 -16.74 -30.42
CA THR A 194 -12.39 -16.21 -31.30
C THR A 194 -11.87 -15.33 -32.44
N LEU A 195 -10.72 -14.66 -32.28
CA LEU A 195 -10.06 -13.89 -33.35
C LEU A 195 -9.28 -14.77 -34.36
N LYS A 196 -9.15 -16.08 -34.10
CA LYS A 196 -8.46 -17.05 -34.99
C LYS A 196 -9.40 -17.93 -35.83
N ASN A 197 -10.72 -17.79 -35.67
CA ASN A 197 -11.75 -18.43 -36.50
C ASN A 197 -12.46 -17.39 -37.37
#